data_AF-A0A8B8N5I4-F1
#
_entry.id   AF-A0A8B8N5I4-F1
#
_cell.length_a   1.000
_cell.length_b   1.000
_cell.length_c   1.000
_cell.angle_alpha   90.00
_cell.angle_beta   90.00
_cell.angle_gamma   90.00
#
_symmetry.space_group_name_H-M   'P 1'
#
loop_
_entity.id
_entity.type
_entity.pdbx_description
1 polymer ?
#
loop_
_entity_poly.entity_id
_entity_poly.type
_entity_poly.pdbx_seq_one_letter_code
_entity_poly.pdbx_strand_id
1 'polypeptide(L)'
;MENGSSSALNDGAYQRDINSIKSAGFFILNAEVDPLKEHLKGISSPLASVMLRFLLVLGTLPLSAKAQTNSDLTLGSSLTANDRNSYWLSPSGEFAFGFRKMGRGAHLLAIWFEKIEDKAIVWSTNGDNLAPEGSKIQLTADSPIGACRPEGRELWSPNQNHTVPRIGRSGNYKKFQCPPGHYNDLASLIFNTNDDAIKNLFSKGTDDEFHYSSIIIFFVTCFFLSILSYGIVAPAGLFVPVIVTGASYGRFVGMLVGAHSNLNHGLFAVLGAASFLGGSMRMTVSLCVILLELTNNLLLLPLMMVVLLISKTVADAFNGNIYDLIMKAKGFPYLETHAEPYMRQLTVGDVVSGPLQLFHGIEKVANVVHVLRTTRHNGFPVIDEPPHSESPFLYGLILRAHLTELIKKKAFLTDPVPADIDAFKQISAEDFMKRGLGHYNLIEDIELTEEEMEMFLDLHPFTNASPYTVVETMSLAKALILFREVGLRHLLVIPKISGRSPVVGILTRHDFMPEHVLALHPTLVRSRWKRLRLQFPRLFKLF
;
A
#
# COMPACT_ATOMS: atom_id res chain seq x y z
N MET A 1 13.93 46.71 -7.38
CA MET A 1 14.35 46.06 -8.65
C MET A 1 15.65 45.33 -8.34
N GLU A 2 15.66 44.30 -7.49
CA GLU A 2 15.14 42.94 -7.72
C GLU A 2 15.60 42.35 -9.06
N ASN A 3 16.67 41.56 -8.99
CA ASN A 3 16.94 40.44 -9.89
C ASN A 3 16.84 39.18 -9.03
N GLY A 4 15.83 38.35 -9.30
CA GLY A 4 15.58 37.09 -8.62
C GLY A 4 16.43 35.95 -9.18
N SER A 5 17.22 35.33 -8.31
CA SER A 5 17.84 34.03 -8.51
C SER A 5 16.85 32.94 -8.07
N SER A 6 16.36 32.15 -9.04
CA SER A 6 15.52 30.98 -8.78
C SER A 6 16.40 29.77 -8.41
N SER A 7 16.00 29.14 -7.31
CA SER A 7 16.61 28.03 -6.60
C SER A 7 16.63 26.71 -7.38
N ALA A 8 17.83 26.21 -7.69
CA ALA A 8 18.09 24.83 -8.09
C ALA A 8 18.75 24.07 -6.92
N LEU A 9 17.95 23.66 -5.92
CA LEU A 9 18.41 22.86 -4.77
C LEU A 9 17.18 22.15 -4.18
N ASN A 10 16.94 20.87 -4.53
CA ASN A 10 16.48 19.83 -3.58
C ASN A 10 16.18 18.41 -4.12
N ASP A 11 16.39 18.08 -5.40
CA ASP A 11 16.05 16.72 -5.87
C ASP A 11 17.03 15.61 -5.40
N GLY A 12 18.24 15.98 -4.95
CA GLY A 12 19.27 15.01 -4.54
C GLY A 12 19.16 14.48 -3.10
N ALA A 13 18.35 15.12 -2.24
CA ALA A 13 18.14 14.69 -0.86
C ALA A 13 17.00 13.66 -0.75
N TYR A 14 15.91 13.89 -1.49
CA TYR A 14 14.74 13.01 -1.52
C TYR A 14 15.05 11.62 -2.09
N GLN A 15 15.92 11.55 -3.09
CA GLN A 15 16.32 10.28 -3.72
C GLN A 15 17.26 9.44 -2.83
N ARG A 16 17.99 10.08 -1.91
CA ARG A 16 18.87 9.39 -0.96
C ARG A 16 18.08 8.75 0.20
N ASP A 17 17.01 9.39 0.66
CA ASP A 17 16.15 8.85 1.71
C ASP A 17 15.39 7.59 1.25
N ILE A 18 14.94 7.54 -0.01
CA ILE A 18 14.30 6.34 -0.58
C ILE A 18 15.27 5.16 -0.67
N ASN A 19 16.55 5.41 -0.99
CA ASN A 19 17.56 4.37 -1.05
C ASN A 19 18.02 3.91 0.35
N SER A 20 18.00 4.81 1.35
CA SER A 20 18.25 4.46 2.75
C SER A 20 17.13 3.58 3.33
N ILE A 21 15.86 3.85 2.99
CA ILE A 21 14.71 3.00 3.38
C ILE A 21 14.77 1.62 2.69
N LYS A 22 15.19 1.56 1.42
CA LYS A 22 15.41 0.29 0.70
C LYS A 22 16.55 -0.53 1.30
N SER A 23 17.63 0.13 1.73
CA SER A 23 18.78 -0.51 2.39
C SER A 23 18.42 -1.03 3.79
N ALA A 24 17.70 -0.24 4.60
CA ALA A 24 17.23 -0.65 5.92
C ALA A 24 16.23 -1.81 5.85
N GLY A 25 15.34 -1.81 4.85
CA GLY A 25 14.43 -2.93 4.58
C GLY A 25 15.15 -4.22 4.16
N PHE A 26 16.28 -4.10 3.46
CA PHE A 26 17.10 -5.23 3.04
C PHE A 26 17.94 -5.83 4.19
N PHE A 27 18.44 -4.99 5.09
CA PHE A 27 19.22 -5.45 6.25
C PHE A 27 18.35 -6.11 7.34
N ILE A 28 17.14 -5.60 7.58
CA ILE A 28 16.19 -6.22 8.53
C ILE A 28 15.69 -7.58 8.01
N LEU A 29 15.58 -7.77 6.69
CA LEU A 29 15.18 -9.05 6.10
C LEU A 29 16.23 -10.17 6.23
N ASN A 30 17.51 -9.85 6.43
CA ASN A 30 18.58 -10.86 6.51
C ASN A 30 18.96 -11.26 7.93
N ALA A 31 18.64 -10.46 8.95
CA ALA A 31 19.08 -10.71 10.33
C ALA A 31 18.20 -11.69 11.13
N GLU A 32 17.03 -12.10 10.61
CA GLU A 32 16.00 -12.77 11.42
C GLU A 32 15.42 -14.04 10.75
N VAL A 33 16.13 -14.60 9.76
CA VAL A 33 15.68 -15.77 8.96
C VAL A 33 15.98 -17.12 9.64
N ASP A 34 16.80 -17.15 10.69
CA ASP A 34 17.28 -18.41 11.25
C ASP A 34 16.23 -19.24 12.04
N PRO A 35 15.33 -18.67 12.88
CA PRO A 35 14.38 -19.50 13.64
C PRO A 35 13.16 -19.98 12.82
N LEU A 36 12.84 -19.34 11.69
CA LEU A 36 11.70 -19.70 10.83
C LEU A 36 12.02 -20.85 9.84
N LYS A 37 13.30 -21.11 9.59
CA LYS A 37 13.79 -22.14 8.65
C LYS A 37 13.59 -23.57 9.17
N GLU A 38 13.52 -23.75 10.49
CA GLU A 38 13.32 -25.08 11.10
C GLU A 38 11.85 -25.49 11.18
N HIS A 39 10.93 -24.54 11.43
CA HIS A 39 9.50 -24.87 11.55
C HIS A 39 8.80 -25.08 10.19
N LEU A 40 9.31 -24.48 9.11
CA LEU A 40 8.77 -24.61 7.74
C LEU A 40 9.22 -25.89 7.00
N LYS A 41 10.17 -26.67 7.53
CA LYS A 41 10.60 -27.95 6.93
C LYS A 41 9.53 -29.05 7.03
N GLY A 42 8.57 -28.95 7.94
CA GLY A 42 7.57 -29.99 8.18
C GLY A 42 6.30 -29.94 7.32
N ILE A 43 5.94 -28.79 6.75
CA ILE A 43 4.63 -28.56 6.10
C ILE A 43 4.74 -28.44 4.56
N SER A 44 5.95 -28.28 4.02
CA SER A 44 6.16 -27.87 2.62
C SER A 44 6.12 -29.00 1.57
N SER A 45 6.19 -30.28 1.94
CA SER A 45 6.41 -31.35 0.94
C SER A 45 5.15 -31.87 0.22
N PRO A 46 3.97 -32.08 0.85
CA PRO A 46 2.83 -32.65 0.13
C PRO A 46 2.06 -31.58 -0.67
N LEU A 47 1.90 -30.37 -0.13
CA LEU A 47 1.12 -29.30 -0.76
C LEU A 47 1.83 -28.76 -2.01
N ALA A 48 3.15 -28.51 -1.92
CA ALA A 48 3.94 -28.06 -3.06
C ALA A 48 4.00 -29.12 -4.18
N SER A 49 4.02 -30.41 -3.84
CA SER A 49 3.99 -31.49 -4.83
C SER A 49 2.64 -31.61 -5.53
N VAL A 50 1.53 -31.50 -4.81
CA VAL A 50 0.18 -31.48 -5.39
C VAL A 50 -0.02 -30.23 -6.27
N MET A 51 0.49 -29.08 -5.83
CA MET A 51 0.41 -27.81 -6.57
C MET A 51 1.28 -27.81 -7.84
N LEU A 52 2.49 -28.37 -7.79
CA LEU A 52 3.37 -28.51 -8.95
C LEU A 52 2.76 -29.49 -9.97
N ARG A 53 2.14 -30.58 -9.51
CA ARG A 53 1.35 -31.48 -10.36
C ARG A 53 0.14 -30.77 -10.96
N PHE A 54 -0.53 -29.88 -10.22
CA PHE A 54 -1.65 -29.09 -10.73
C PHE A 54 -1.22 -28.10 -11.81
N LEU A 55 -0.12 -27.36 -11.60
CA LEU A 55 0.48 -26.46 -12.60
C LEU A 55 0.95 -27.20 -13.86
N LEU A 56 1.54 -28.39 -13.70
CA LEU A 56 1.95 -29.24 -14.82
C LEU A 56 0.75 -29.81 -15.58
N VAL A 57 -0.31 -30.23 -14.90
CA VAL A 57 -1.56 -30.72 -15.52
C VAL A 57 -2.25 -29.58 -16.28
N LEU A 58 -2.25 -28.36 -15.74
CA LEU A 58 -2.86 -27.20 -16.40
C LEU A 58 -2.14 -26.81 -17.69
N GLY A 59 -0.81 -26.95 -17.73
CA GLY A 59 0.00 -26.77 -18.94
C GLY A 59 -0.24 -27.82 -20.03
N THR A 60 -0.86 -28.96 -19.69
CA THR A 60 -1.12 -30.07 -20.62
C THR A 60 -2.56 -30.13 -21.14
N LEU A 61 -3.48 -29.26 -20.68
CA LEU A 61 -4.87 -29.25 -21.15
C LEU A 61 -4.96 -28.53 -22.51
N PRO A 62 -5.34 -29.21 -23.61
CA PRO A 62 -5.59 -28.58 -24.88
C PRO A 62 -7.01 -27.99 -24.87
N LEU A 63 -7.23 -26.89 -24.17
CA LEU A 63 -8.47 -26.13 -24.35
C LEU A 63 -8.29 -25.12 -25.47
N SER A 64 -8.73 -25.52 -26.66
CA SER A 64 -8.94 -24.62 -27.79
C SER A 64 -10.38 -24.10 -27.71
N ALA A 65 -10.57 -22.88 -27.23
CA ALA A 65 -11.82 -22.17 -27.34
C ALA A 65 -11.70 -21.16 -28.50
N LYS A 66 -12.55 -21.30 -29.51
CA LYS A 66 -12.61 -20.39 -30.67
C LYS A 66 -13.69 -19.35 -30.40
N ALA A 67 -13.34 -18.08 -30.43
CA ALA A 67 -14.29 -16.98 -30.53
C ALA A 67 -14.05 -16.22 -31.85
N GLN A 68 -15.15 -15.88 -32.53
CA GLN A 68 -15.16 -15.24 -33.85
C GLN A 68 -15.03 -13.72 -33.73
N THR A 69 -14.28 -13.11 -34.65
CA THR A 69 -14.32 -11.67 -34.92
C THR A 69 -15.45 -11.38 -35.90
N ASN A 70 -16.49 -10.63 -35.50
CA ASN A 70 -17.50 -10.12 -36.42
C ASN A 70 -17.27 -8.62 -36.69
N SER A 71 -16.74 -8.30 -37.88
CA SER A 71 -17.20 -7.28 -38.85
C SER A 71 -16.07 -6.97 -39.84
N ASP A 72 -16.33 -7.27 -41.11
CA ASP A 72 -15.36 -7.19 -42.21
C ASP A 72 -15.22 -5.76 -42.76
N LEU A 73 -14.00 -5.20 -42.68
CA LEU A 73 -13.51 -4.25 -43.68
C LEU A 73 -12.56 -5.04 -44.59
N THR A 74 -12.99 -5.32 -45.82
CA THR A 74 -12.23 -6.15 -46.76
C THR A 74 -10.98 -5.42 -47.26
N LEU A 75 -9.84 -6.12 -47.29
CA LEU A 75 -8.60 -5.60 -47.88
C LEU A 75 -8.87 -5.13 -49.33
N GLY A 76 -8.51 -3.89 -49.66
CA GLY A 76 -8.81 -3.26 -50.95
C GLY A 76 -9.98 -2.27 -50.97
N SER A 77 -10.70 -2.06 -49.85
CA SER A 77 -11.67 -0.96 -49.77
C SER A 77 -10.97 0.40 -49.83
N SER A 78 -11.45 1.30 -50.69
CA SER A 78 -10.90 2.65 -50.82
C SER A 78 -11.94 3.74 -50.61
N LEU A 79 -11.60 4.79 -49.87
CA LEU A 79 -12.39 6.02 -49.80
C LEU A 79 -11.77 7.09 -50.71
N THR A 80 -12.60 7.80 -51.46
CA THR A 80 -12.17 8.91 -52.32
C THR A 80 -12.77 10.22 -51.83
N ALA A 81 -11.96 11.29 -51.81
CA ALA A 81 -12.40 12.63 -51.49
C ALA A 81 -13.31 13.16 -52.62
N ASN A 82 -14.63 13.14 -52.38
CA ASN A 82 -15.67 13.58 -53.31
C ASN A 82 -16.49 14.72 -52.68
N ASP A 83 -17.37 15.35 -53.47
CA ASP A 83 -18.21 16.46 -53.03
C ASP A 83 -19.18 16.14 -51.87
N ARG A 84 -19.48 14.85 -51.66
CA ARG A 84 -20.15 14.33 -50.46
C ARG A 84 -19.09 13.78 -49.52
N ASN A 85 -19.07 14.21 -48.25
CA ASN A 85 -18.17 13.70 -47.22
C ASN A 85 -18.15 12.16 -47.27
N SER A 86 -16.99 11.58 -47.56
CA SER A 86 -16.80 10.14 -47.64
C SER A 86 -16.17 9.66 -46.35
N TYR A 87 -16.85 8.75 -45.65
CA TYR A 87 -16.42 8.32 -44.33
C TYR A 87 -16.78 6.85 -44.07
N TRP A 88 -15.97 6.24 -43.20
CA TRP A 88 -16.32 5.01 -42.54
C TRP A 88 -16.85 5.32 -41.15
N LEU A 89 -17.97 4.68 -40.80
CA LEU A 89 -18.56 4.79 -39.49
C LEU A 89 -17.91 3.76 -38.56
N SER A 90 -17.60 4.17 -37.32
CA SER A 90 -17.14 3.25 -36.29
C SER A 90 -18.26 2.26 -35.91
N PRO A 91 -17.94 1.03 -35.46
CA PRO A 91 -18.94 0.05 -34.99
C PRO A 91 -19.81 0.55 -33.83
N SER A 92 -19.30 1.49 -33.03
CA SER A 92 -20.05 2.17 -31.96
C SER A 92 -21.06 3.23 -32.45
N GLY A 93 -20.94 3.65 -33.72
CA GLY A 93 -21.69 4.75 -34.32
C GLY A 93 -21.35 6.14 -33.78
N GLU A 94 -20.43 6.27 -32.82
CA GLU A 94 -20.05 7.54 -32.19
C GLU A 94 -19.10 8.37 -33.05
N PHE A 95 -18.17 7.71 -33.73
CA PHE A 95 -17.12 8.35 -34.51
C PHE A 95 -17.22 7.98 -35.99
N ALA A 96 -16.82 8.92 -36.84
CA ALA A 96 -16.61 8.72 -38.27
C ALA A 96 -15.18 9.12 -38.66
N PHE A 97 -14.57 8.35 -39.57
CA PHE A 97 -13.25 8.62 -40.12
C PHE A 97 -13.34 8.76 -41.64
N GLY A 98 -12.79 9.85 -42.18
CA GLY A 98 -12.78 10.05 -43.62
C GLY A 98 -12.45 11.48 -44.06
N PHE A 99 -12.86 11.82 -45.28
CA PHE A 99 -12.65 13.14 -45.86
C PHE A 99 -13.82 14.06 -45.56
N ARG A 100 -13.55 15.16 -44.86
CA ARG A 100 -14.52 16.23 -44.56
C ARG A 100 -14.22 17.48 -45.39
N LYS A 101 -15.21 17.98 -46.11
CA LYS A 101 -15.06 19.20 -46.92
C LYS A 101 -14.84 20.43 -46.04
N MET A 102 -13.80 21.21 -46.32
CA MET A 102 -13.49 22.48 -45.64
C MET A 102 -13.64 23.71 -46.57
N GLY A 103 -13.65 23.53 -47.90
CA GLY A 103 -13.79 24.61 -48.88
C GLY A 103 -14.03 24.10 -50.31
N ARG A 104 -13.91 24.99 -51.32
CA ARG A 104 -13.99 24.58 -52.74
C ARG A 104 -12.78 23.72 -53.11
N GLY A 105 -13.01 22.43 -53.39
CA GLY A 105 -11.98 21.48 -53.84
C GLY A 105 -10.98 21.03 -52.78
N ALA A 106 -11.20 21.34 -51.49
CA ALA A 106 -10.30 21.03 -50.40
C ALA A 106 -11.00 20.22 -49.29
N HIS A 107 -10.42 19.07 -48.96
CA HIS A 107 -10.92 18.13 -47.97
C HIS A 107 -9.88 17.91 -46.86
N LEU A 108 -10.35 17.80 -45.63
CA LEU A 108 -9.53 17.47 -44.47
C LEU A 108 -9.74 16.00 -44.12
N LEU A 109 -8.65 15.24 -43.99
CA LEU A 109 -8.70 13.89 -43.44
C LEU A 109 -8.80 13.98 -41.92
N ALA A 110 -9.93 13.52 -41.36
CA ALA A 110 -10.24 13.73 -39.96
C ALA A 110 -11.02 12.55 -39.34
N ILE A 111 -10.97 12.50 -38.01
CA ILE A 111 -11.88 11.73 -37.15
C ILE A 111 -12.79 12.74 -36.45
N TRP A 112 -14.10 12.55 -36.50
CA TRP A 112 -15.06 13.43 -35.83
C TRP A 112 -16.16 12.62 -35.13
N PHE A 113 -16.85 13.27 -34.20
CA PHE A 113 -18.06 12.74 -33.58
C PHE A 113 -19.23 12.82 -34.56
N GLU A 114 -19.86 11.69 -34.88
CA GLU A 114 -20.96 11.65 -35.86
C GLU A 114 -22.32 11.98 -35.23
N LYS A 115 -22.51 11.69 -33.94
CA LYS A 115 -23.80 11.86 -33.24
C LYS A 115 -24.06 13.28 -32.70
N ILE A 116 -23.11 14.20 -32.82
CA ILE A 116 -23.23 15.58 -32.34
C ILE A 116 -23.53 16.49 -33.54
N GLU A 117 -24.45 17.46 -33.38
CA GLU A 117 -24.89 18.34 -34.48
C GLU A 117 -23.74 19.09 -35.17
N ASP A 118 -22.78 19.62 -34.39
CA ASP A 118 -21.60 20.34 -34.92
C ASP A 118 -20.50 19.41 -35.48
N LYS A 119 -20.67 18.09 -35.32
CA LYS A 119 -19.74 17.04 -35.72
C LYS A 119 -18.28 17.36 -35.35
N ALA A 120 -18.00 17.58 -34.07
CA ALA A 120 -16.70 18.07 -33.62
C ALA A 120 -15.53 17.16 -34.06
N ILE A 121 -14.45 17.76 -34.57
CA ILE A 121 -13.23 17.05 -35.02
C ILE A 121 -12.38 16.69 -33.81
N VAL A 122 -12.09 15.41 -33.65
CA VAL A 122 -11.26 14.86 -32.56
C VAL A 122 -9.79 14.80 -32.97
N TRP A 123 -9.55 14.57 -34.25
CA TRP A 123 -8.21 14.48 -34.82
C TRP A 123 -8.25 14.81 -36.31
N SER A 124 -7.21 15.47 -36.83
CA SER A 124 -7.00 15.65 -38.26
C SER A 124 -5.53 15.53 -38.62
N THR A 125 -5.24 15.16 -39.86
CA THR A 125 -3.87 15.27 -40.38
C THR A 125 -3.42 16.73 -40.33
N ASN A 126 -2.16 16.96 -39.91
CA ASN A 126 -1.56 18.27 -39.61
C ASN A 126 -2.14 19.45 -40.41
N GLY A 127 -2.50 20.54 -39.72
CA GLY A 127 -3.49 21.55 -40.12
C GLY A 127 -3.29 22.30 -41.44
N ASP A 128 -2.14 22.16 -42.12
CA ASP A 128 -1.82 22.87 -43.36
C ASP A 128 -1.90 21.98 -44.62
N ASN A 129 -2.06 20.66 -44.47
CA ASN A 129 -2.07 19.70 -45.59
C ASN A 129 -3.50 19.27 -45.96
N LEU A 130 -4.23 20.17 -46.59
CA LEU A 130 -5.55 19.86 -47.17
C LEU A 130 -5.40 18.89 -48.36
N ALA A 131 -6.24 17.86 -48.39
CA ALA A 131 -6.32 16.90 -49.48
C ALA A 131 -7.11 17.50 -50.65
N PRO A 132 -6.55 17.59 -51.86
CA PRO A 132 -7.31 17.99 -53.04
C PRO A 132 -8.36 16.91 -53.39
N GLU A 133 -9.43 17.36 -54.06
CA GLU A 133 -10.48 16.47 -54.56
C GLU A 133 -9.91 15.32 -55.42
N GLY A 134 -10.41 14.10 -55.23
CA GLY A 134 -9.88 12.88 -55.86
C GLY A 134 -8.78 12.15 -55.09
N SER A 135 -8.33 12.67 -53.94
CA SER A 135 -7.42 11.96 -53.03
C SER A 135 -8.05 10.66 -52.54
N LYS A 136 -7.25 9.59 -52.40
CA LYS A 136 -7.74 8.25 -52.05
C LYS A 136 -7.05 7.69 -50.80
N ILE A 137 -7.82 7.02 -49.95
CA ILE A 137 -7.32 6.18 -48.86
C ILE A 137 -7.41 4.74 -49.32
N GLN A 138 -6.32 3.99 -49.24
CA GLN A 138 -6.27 2.57 -49.60
C GLN A 138 -5.74 1.74 -48.43
N LEU A 139 -6.34 0.56 -48.23
CA LEU A 139 -5.89 -0.43 -47.26
C LEU A 139 -5.02 -1.45 -47.98
N THR A 140 -3.70 -1.33 -47.81
CA THR A 140 -2.70 -2.24 -48.41
C THR A 140 -2.15 -3.18 -47.35
N ALA A 141 -1.73 -4.40 -47.73
CA ALA A 141 -1.26 -5.43 -46.79
C ALA A 141 -0.05 -5.00 -45.94
N ASP A 142 0.78 -4.08 -46.46
CA ASP A 142 2.06 -3.68 -45.85
C ASP A 142 2.00 -2.36 -45.05
N SER A 143 0.90 -1.61 -45.12
CA SER A 143 0.65 -0.41 -44.31
C SER A 143 -0.84 -0.24 -44.04
N PRO A 144 -1.30 -0.28 -42.77
CA PRO A 144 -2.70 -0.51 -42.49
C PRO A 144 -3.65 0.61 -42.93
N ILE A 145 -3.20 1.86 -43.14
CA ILE A 145 -4.01 2.96 -43.72
C ILE A 145 -3.06 4.00 -44.33
N GLY A 146 -3.04 4.20 -45.64
CA GLY A 146 -2.29 5.28 -46.30
C GLY A 146 -3.21 6.21 -47.09
N ALA A 147 -3.03 7.52 -46.97
CA ALA A 147 -3.74 8.50 -47.79
C ALA A 147 -2.81 9.03 -48.89
N CYS A 148 -3.26 9.03 -50.15
CA CYS A 148 -2.49 9.49 -51.31
C CYS A 148 -3.22 10.59 -52.09
N ARG A 149 -2.48 11.55 -52.62
CA ARG A 149 -2.97 12.56 -53.57
C ARG A 149 -3.30 11.93 -54.94
N PRO A 150 -4.11 12.60 -55.79
CA PRO A 150 -4.42 12.12 -57.15
C PRO A 150 -3.17 11.86 -58.01
N GLU A 151 -2.08 12.59 -57.73
CA GLU A 151 -0.77 12.49 -58.41
C GLU A 151 0.10 11.32 -57.90
N GLY A 152 -0.40 10.50 -56.98
CA GLY A 152 0.34 9.35 -56.42
C GLY A 152 1.34 9.69 -55.31
N ARG A 153 1.40 10.94 -54.84
CA ARG A 153 2.22 11.33 -53.68
C ARG A 153 1.52 10.98 -52.36
N GLU A 154 2.26 10.41 -51.41
CA GLU A 154 1.75 10.11 -50.07
C GLU A 154 1.42 11.40 -49.31
N LEU A 155 0.19 11.47 -48.79
CA LEU A 155 -0.32 12.56 -47.97
C LEU A 155 -0.10 12.28 -46.47
N TRP A 156 -0.28 11.02 -46.06
CA TRP A 156 -0.10 10.58 -44.67
C TRP A 156 0.08 9.05 -44.60
N SER A 157 1.01 8.61 -43.76
CA SER A 157 1.20 7.20 -43.38
C SER A 157 1.39 7.06 -41.86
N PRO A 158 0.87 5.99 -41.23
CA PRO A 158 1.06 5.72 -39.81
C PRO A 158 2.50 5.27 -39.56
N ASN A 159 3.20 5.95 -38.64
CA ASN A 159 4.55 5.56 -38.21
C ASN A 159 4.60 4.09 -37.75
N GLN A 160 5.50 3.30 -38.35
CA GLN A 160 5.56 1.84 -38.23
C GLN A 160 5.97 1.28 -36.84
N ASN A 161 6.21 2.12 -35.83
CA ASN A 161 6.71 1.65 -34.54
C ASN A 161 5.65 1.33 -33.48
N HIS A 162 4.36 1.47 -33.81
CA HIS A 162 3.28 1.04 -32.92
C HIS A 162 2.32 0.13 -33.67
N THR A 163 2.25 -1.14 -33.26
CA THR A 163 1.18 -2.05 -33.66
C THR A 163 -0.15 -1.46 -33.21
N VAL A 164 -0.93 -0.91 -34.14
CA VAL A 164 -2.28 -0.41 -33.89
C VAL A 164 -3.18 -1.58 -33.47
N PRO A 165 -3.90 -1.51 -32.34
CA PRO A 165 -4.87 -2.53 -31.97
C PRO A 165 -6.00 -2.53 -33.00
N ARG A 166 -6.37 -3.73 -33.48
CA ARG A 166 -7.40 -3.88 -34.52
C ARG A 166 -8.74 -3.33 -34.02
N ILE A 167 -9.37 -2.53 -34.88
CA ILE A 167 -10.65 -1.84 -34.69
C ILE A 167 -11.77 -2.85 -34.39
N GLY A 168 -12.53 -2.60 -33.32
CA GLY A 168 -13.85 -3.20 -33.15
C GLY A 168 -14.36 -3.31 -31.72
N ARG A 169 -13.49 -3.63 -30.74
CA ARG A 169 -13.85 -3.76 -29.32
C ARG A 169 -12.64 -3.42 -28.44
N SER A 170 -12.90 -2.78 -27.30
CA SER A 170 -11.89 -2.39 -26.31
C SER A 170 -11.34 -3.63 -25.58
N GLY A 171 -10.33 -4.30 -26.15
CA GLY A 171 -9.60 -5.35 -25.47
C GLY A 171 -8.30 -5.75 -26.19
N ASN A 172 -7.22 -5.94 -25.41
CA ASN A 172 -5.92 -6.41 -25.92
C ASN A 172 -5.93 -7.94 -26.05
N TYR A 173 -6.66 -8.48 -27.02
CA TYR A 173 -6.75 -9.94 -27.22
C TYR A 173 -5.48 -10.50 -27.90
N LYS A 174 -5.02 -11.65 -27.41
CA LYS A 174 -3.81 -12.33 -27.90
C LYS A 174 -4.18 -13.47 -28.86
N LYS A 175 -3.44 -13.54 -29.97
CA LYS A 175 -3.48 -14.67 -30.91
C LYS A 175 -2.42 -15.68 -30.49
N PHE A 176 -2.84 -16.84 -29.99
CA PHE A 176 -1.94 -17.91 -29.53
C PHE A 176 -2.46 -19.23 -30.09
N GLN A 177 -1.75 -19.79 -31.07
CA GLN A 177 -2.12 -21.02 -31.79
C GLN A 177 -3.52 -20.95 -32.43
N CYS A 178 -3.87 -19.81 -33.02
CA CYS A 178 -5.17 -19.59 -33.67
C CYS A 178 -5.04 -19.45 -35.19
N PRO A 179 -6.05 -19.92 -35.97
CA PRO A 179 -6.21 -19.55 -37.38
C PRO A 179 -6.29 -18.02 -37.58
N PRO A 180 -6.01 -17.50 -38.78
CA PRO A 180 -6.21 -16.08 -39.07
C PRO A 180 -7.64 -15.65 -38.72
N GLY A 181 -7.78 -14.45 -38.15
CA GLY A 181 -9.07 -13.92 -37.66
C GLY A 181 -9.51 -14.40 -36.28
N HIS A 182 -8.88 -15.41 -35.69
CA HIS A 182 -9.27 -15.92 -34.36
C HIS A 182 -8.30 -15.44 -33.26
N TYR A 183 -8.78 -15.41 -32.03
CA TYR A 183 -7.98 -15.17 -30.82
C TYR A 183 -8.21 -16.29 -29.80
N ASN A 184 -7.29 -16.41 -28.85
CA ASN A 184 -7.39 -17.36 -27.75
C ASN A 184 -7.75 -16.57 -26.49
N ASP A 185 -8.93 -16.84 -25.92
CA ASP A 185 -9.49 -16.13 -24.78
C ASP A 185 -8.66 -16.37 -23.50
N LEU A 186 -8.26 -17.61 -23.23
CA LEU A 186 -7.39 -17.96 -22.10
C LEU A 186 -6.00 -17.32 -22.22
N ALA A 187 -5.41 -17.34 -23.42
CA ALA A 187 -4.13 -16.66 -23.69
C ALA A 187 -4.24 -15.13 -23.53
N SER A 188 -5.41 -14.56 -23.83
CA SER A 188 -5.69 -13.13 -23.66
C SER A 188 -5.79 -12.71 -22.19
N LEU A 189 -6.09 -13.67 -21.28
CA LEU A 189 -6.11 -13.45 -19.84
C LEU A 189 -4.74 -13.73 -19.19
N ILE A 190 -4.06 -14.81 -19.57
CA ILE A 190 -2.80 -15.26 -18.93
C ILE A 190 -1.56 -14.52 -19.48
N PHE A 191 -1.44 -14.37 -20.80
CA PHE A 191 -0.23 -13.81 -21.42
C PHE A 191 -0.30 -12.30 -21.65
N ASN A 192 -1.25 -11.64 -21.01
CA ASN A 192 -1.38 -10.20 -21.05
C ASN A 192 -0.88 -9.57 -19.75
N THR A 193 -0.72 -8.26 -19.74
CA THR A 193 -0.46 -7.55 -18.48
C THR A 193 -1.68 -7.67 -17.57
N ASN A 194 -1.46 -7.68 -16.25
CA ASN A 194 -2.57 -7.73 -15.29
C ASN A 194 -3.55 -6.57 -15.50
N ASP A 195 -3.06 -5.38 -15.86
CA ASP A 195 -3.89 -4.21 -16.13
C ASP A 195 -4.81 -4.42 -17.32
N ASP A 196 -4.28 -5.00 -18.40
CA ASP A 196 -5.08 -5.29 -19.59
C ASP A 196 -6.03 -6.47 -19.36
N ALA A 197 -5.64 -7.47 -18.55
CA ALA A 197 -6.53 -8.53 -18.11
C ALA A 197 -7.71 -7.97 -17.29
N ILE A 198 -7.45 -7.02 -16.39
CA ILE A 198 -8.50 -6.33 -15.61
C ILE A 198 -9.44 -5.57 -16.56
N LYS A 199 -8.90 -4.78 -17.50
CA LYS A 199 -9.72 -4.05 -18.49
C LYS A 199 -10.57 -5.00 -19.33
N ASN A 200 -10.00 -6.10 -19.78
CA ASN A 200 -10.72 -7.14 -20.53
C ASN A 200 -11.85 -7.73 -19.68
N LEU A 201 -11.63 -7.99 -18.39
CA LEU A 201 -12.64 -8.54 -17.47
C LEU A 201 -13.74 -7.52 -17.10
N PHE A 202 -13.41 -6.22 -17.00
CA PHE A 202 -14.35 -5.15 -16.64
C PHE A 202 -15.13 -4.58 -17.83
N SER A 203 -14.69 -4.86 -19.05
CA SER A 203 -15.33 -4.41 -20.28
C SER A 203 -16.83 -4.77 -20.32
N LYS A 204 -17.67 -3.81 -20.75
CA LYS A 204 -19.11 -3.99 -20.95
C LYS A 204 -19.39 -4.56 -22.34
N GLY A 205 -20.44 -5.37 -22.48
CA GLY A 205 -20.86 -5.92 -23.78
C GLY A 205 -19.94 -7.00 -24.37
N THR A 206 -19.15 -7.67 -23.52
CA THR A 206 -18.22 -8.74 -23.90
C THR A 206 -18.72 -10.12 -23.46
N ASP A 207 -20.04 -10.28 -23.47
CA ASP A 207 -20.74 -11.41 -22.86
C ASP A 207 -20.39 -12.76 -23.52
N ASP A 208 -20.15 -12.75 -24.84
CA ASP A 208 -19.82 -13.93 -25.64
C ASP A 208 -18.32 -14.12 -25.93
N GLU A 209 -17.45 -13.27 -25.36
CA GLU A 209 -16.02 -13.27 -25.72
C GLU A 209 -15.18 -14.27 -24.94
N PHE A 210 -15.62 -14.64 -23.75
CA PHE A 210 -14.89 -15.53 -22.86
C PHE A 210 -15.71 -16.78 -22.58
N HIS A 211 -15.10 -17.95 -22.73
CA HIS A 211 -15.76 -19.20 -22.38
C HIS A 211 -15.71 -19.47 -20.88
N TYR A 212 -16.73 -20.15 -20.37
CA TYR A 212 -16.87 -20.50 -18.94
C TYR A 212 -15.65 -21.29 -18.43
N SER A 213 -15.15 -22.22 -19.26
CA SER A 213 -13.98 -23.05 -18.97
C SER A 213 -12.69 -22.24 -18.89
N SER A 214 -12.51 -21.24 -19.76
CA SER A 214 -11.33 -20.38 -19.76
C SER A 214 -11.27 -19.51 -18.50
N ILE A 215 -12.41 -18.93 -18.09
CA ILE A 215 -12.47 -18.08 -16.89
C ILE A 215 -12.24 -18.90 -15.61
N ILE A 216 -12.82 -20.10 -15.49
CA ILE A 216 -12.61 -20.92 -14.29
C ILE A 216 -11.16 -21.42 -14.18
N ILE A 217 -10.53 -21.80 -15.30
CA ILE A 217 -9.11 -22.15 -15.35
C ILE A 217 -8.27 -20.95 -14.92
N PHE A 218 -8.55 -19.76 -15.46
CA PHE A 218 -7.84 -18.54 -15.11
C PHE A 218 -7.99 -18.20 -13.62
N PHE A 219 -9.21 -18.24 -13.07
CA PHE A 219 -9.49 -18.00 -11.66
C PHE A 219 -8.67 -18.93 -10.74
N VAL A 220 -8.73 -20.23 -10.98
CA VAL A 220 -8.04 -21.23 -10.16
C VAL A 220 -6.53 -21.02 -10.23
N THR A 221 -5.99 -20.75 -11.43
CA THR A 221 -4.56 -20.52 -11.64
C THR A 221 -4.09 -19.26 -10.93
N CYS A 222 -4.80 -18.14 -11.11
CA CYS A 222 -4.47 -16.87 -10.47
C CYS A 222 -4.58 -16.96 -8.95
N PHE A 223 -5.57 -17.67 -8.41
CA PHE A 223 -5.73 -17.84 -6.97
C PHE A 223 -4.54 -18.56 -6.33
N PHE A 224 -4.14 -19.71 -6.90
CA PHE A 224 -3.00 -20.46 -6.36
C PHE A 224 -1.65 -19.78 -6.61
N LEU A 225 -1.47 -19.17 -7.77
CA LEU A 225 -0.24 -18.42 -8.07
C LEU A 225 -0.09 -17.19 -7.16
N SER A 226 -1.21 -16.53 -6.81
CA SER A 226 -1.22 -15.42 -5.86
C SER A 226 -0.77 -15.87 -4.46
N ILE A 227 -1.29 -17.00 -3.96
CA ILE A 227 -0.87 -17.56 -2.67
C ILE A 227 0.63 -17.84 -2.65
N LEU A 228 1.16 -18.48 -3.70
CA LEU A 228 2.59 -18.75 -3.81
C LEU A 228 3.41 -17.46 -3.84
N SER A 229 2.99 -16.49 -4.64
CA SER A 229 3.71 -15.21 -4.81
C SER A 229 3.81 -14.42 -3.50
N TYR A 230 2.83 -14.54 -2.62
CA TYR A 230 2.83 -13.84 -1.32
C TYR A 230 3.83 -14.42 -0.31
N GLY A 231 4.17 -15.70 -0.45
CA GLY A 231 5.12 -16.38 0.42
C GLY A 231 6.59 -16.22 0.01
N ILE A 232 6.86 -15.56 -1.12
CA ILE A 232 8.23 -15.38 -1.62
C ILE A 232 8.85 -14.14 -0.98
N VAL A 233 10.15 -14.21 -0.66
CA VAL A 233 10.95 -13.08 -0.20
C VAL A 233 11.31 -12.18 -1.39
N ALA A 234 10.31 -11.53 -1.97
CA ALA A 234 10.46 -10.60 -3.08
C ALA A 234 9.55 -9.36 -2.87
N PRO A 235 9.97 -8.17 -3.31
CA PRO A 235 9.12 -6.98 -3.25
C PRO A 235 7.96 -7.14 -4.25
N ALA A 236 6.78 -7.51 -3.76
CA ALA A 236 5.58 -7.71 -4.56
C ALA A 236 4.36 -7.04 -3.92
N GLY A 237 3.42 -6.59 -4.77
CA GLY A 237 2.15 -6.01 -4.34
C GLY A 237 1.04 -7.06 -4.23
N LEU A 238 0.22 -6.98 -3.17
CA LEU A 238 -0.94 -7.85 -2.97
C LEU A 238 -2.19 -7.37 -3.73
N PHE A 239 -2.26 -6.08 -4.07
CA PHE A 239 -3.50 -5.45 -4.53
C PHE A 239 -3.98 -5.93 -5.90
N VAL A 240 -3.12 -5.88 -6.91
CA VAL A 240 -3.46 -6.22 -8.30
C VAL A 240 -3.86 -7.70 -8.46
N PRO A 241 -3.11 -8.69 -7.91
CA PRO A 241 -3.51 -10.10 -8.03
C PRO A 241 -4.87 -10.42 -7.38
N VAL A 242 -5.22 -9.74 -6.28
CA VAL A 242 -6.54 -9.87 -5.63
C VAL A 242 -7.65 -9.29 -6.50
N ILE A 243 -7.42 -8.14 -7.16
CA ILE A 243 -8.37 -7.58 -8.13
C ILE A 243 -8.62 -8.58 -9.25
N VAL A 244 -7.57 -9.09 -9.91
CA VAL A 244 -7.69 -10.01 -11.05
C VAL A 244 -8.45 -11.28 -10.64
N THR A 245 -8.08 -11.86 -9.50
CA THR A 245 -8.71 -13.07 -8.97
C THR A 245 -10.18 -12.82 -8.64
N GLY A 246 -10.49 -11.71 -7.94
CA GLY A 246 -11.88 -11.34 -7.65
C GLY A 246 -12.69 -11.00 -8.90
N ALA A 247 -12.08 -10.36 -9.90
CA ALA A 247 -12.71 -10.02 -11.17
C ALA A 247 -13.09 -11.27 -11.97
N SER A 248 -12.18 -12.25 -12.04
CA SER A 248 -12.45 -13.53 -12.70
C SER A 248 -13.57 -14.31 -11.99
N TYR A 249 -13.58 -14.34 -10.65
CA TYR A 249 -14.66 -14.92 -9.86
C TYR A 249 -16.01 -14.22 -10.10
N GLY A 250 -16.01 -12.89 -10.05
CA GLY A 250 -17.20 -12.08 -10.29
C GLY A 250 -17.76 -12.31 -11.68
N ARG A 251 -16.90 -12.32 -12.71
CA ARG A 251 -17.31 -12.57 -14.09
C ARG A 251 -17.88 -13.98 -14.24
N PHE A 252 -17.27 -15.00 -13.63
CA PHE A 252 -17.79 -16.37 -13.63
C PHE A 252 -19.21 -16.45 -13.04
N VAL A 253 -19.44 -15.82 -11.88
CA VAL A 253 -20.77 -15.72 -11.26
C VAL A 253 -21.74 -14.98 -12.19
N GLY A 254 -21.27 -13.88 -12.80
CA GLY A 254 -22.03 -13.13 -13.80
C GLY A 254 -22.47 -13.99 -14.97
N MET A 255 -21.66 -14.96 -15.43
CA MET A 255 -22.00 -15.85 -16.54
C MET A 255 -23.05 -16.89 -16.17
N LEU A 256 -23.04 -17.36 -14.92
CA LEU A 256 -24.07 -18.27 -14.41
C LEU A 256 -25.42 -17.56 -14.24
N VAL A 257 -25.40 -16.31 -13.77
CA VAL A 257 -26.61 -15.49 -13.57
C VAL A 257 -27.10 -14.88 -14.89
N GLY A 258 -26.19 -14.54 -15.80
CA GLY A 258 -26.46 -14.00 -17.14
C GLY A 258 -27.22 -14.98 -18.03
N ALA A 259 -27.08 -16.29 -17.81
CA ALA A 259 -27.93 -17.30 -18.46
C ALA A 259 -29.43 -17.08 -18.19
N HIS A 260 -29.79 -16.39 -17.10
CA HIS A 260 -31.16 -16.12 -16.69
C HIS A 260 -31.52 -14.61 -16.69
N SER A 261 -30.61 -13.71 -17.08
CA SER A 261 -30.82 -12.26 -16.99
C SER A 261 -29.98 -11.47 -18.01
N ASN A 262 -30.50 -10.34 -18.50
CA ASN A 262 -29.78 -9.44 -19.42
C ASN A 262 -28.76 -8.52 -18.70
N LEU A 263 -28.08 -9.04 -17.67
CA LEU A 263 -27.13 -8.27 -16.88
C LEU A 263 -25.71 -8.37 -17.47
N ASN A 264 -25.02 -7.23 -17.56
CA ASN A 264 -23.65 -7.16 -18.07
C ASN A 264 -22.67 -7.95 -17.17
N HIS A 265 -21.93 -8.88 -17.76
CA HIS A 265 -20.93 -9.70 -17.05
C HIS A 265 -19.80 -8.86 -16.46
N GLY A 266 -19.41 -7.76 -17.12
CA GLY A 266 -18.38 -6.84 -16.63
C GLY A 266 -18.76 -6.15 -15.31
N LEU A 267 -20.05 -5.92 -15.04
CA LEU A 267 -20.49 -5.36 -13.75
C LEU A 267 -20.25 -6.35 -12.62
N PHE A 268 -20.59 -7.63 -12.83
CA PHE A 268 -20.31 -8.68 -11.85
C PHE A 268 -18.81 -8.89 -11.63
N ALA A 269 -17.98 -8.71 -12.66
CA ALA A 269 -16.52 -8.73 -12.50
C ALA A 269 -16.04 -7.64 -11.52
N VAL A 270 -16.54 -6.41 -11.65
CA VAL A 270 -16.21 -5.32 -10.73
C VAL A 270 -16.71 -5.62 -9.30
N LEU A 271 -17.94 -6.12 -9.14
CA LEU A 271 -18.47 -6.52 -7.83
C LEU A 271 -17.64 -7.65 -7.20
N GLY A 272 -17.21 -8.63 -7.99
CA GLY A 272 -16.35 -9.72 -7.56
C GLY A 272 -14.98 -9.22 -7.09
N ALA A 273 -14.36 -8.30 -7.83
CA ALA A 273 -13.12 -7.66 -7.43
C ALA A 273 -13.27 -6.92 -6.09
N ALA A 274 -14.36 -6.15 -5.91
CA ALA A 274 -14.70 -5.52 -4.63
C ALA A 274 -14.83 -6.55 -3.52
N SER A 275 -15.61 -7.62 -3.74
CA SER A 275 -15.85 -8.63 -2.71
C SER A 275 -14.55 -9.27 -2.22
N PHE A 276 -13.63 -9.61 -3.12
CA PHE A 276 -12.38 -10.28 -2.77
C PHE A 276 -11.39 -9.34 -2.05
N LEU A 277 -11.31 -8.08 -2.50
CA LEU A 277 -10.49 -7.05 -1.84
C LEU A 277 -11.04 -6.69 -0.46
N GLY A 278 -12.36 -6.53 -0.34
CA GLY A 278 -13.04 -6.25 0.94
C GLY A 278 -12.87 -7.38 1.95
N GLY A 279 -12.93 -8.63 1.51
CA GLY A 279 -12.75 -9.80 2.37
C GLY A 279 -11.29 -10.00 2.81
N SER A 280 -10.34 -9.83 1.89
CA SER A 280 -8.90 -10.02 2.17
C SER A 280 -8.33 -8.87 3.00
N MET A 281 -8.46 -7.63 2.50
CA MET A 281 -7.78 -6.45 3.05
C MET A 281 -8.63 -5.69 4.08
N ARG A 282 -9.93 -5.98 4.21
CA ARG A 282 -10.88 -5.33 5.14
C ARG A 282 -10.96 -3.81 5.02
N MET A 283 -10.45 -3.24 3.92
CA MET A 283 -10.49 -1.82 3.63
C MET A 283 -11.79 -1.50 2.90
N THR A 284 -12.64 -0.64 3.48
CA THR A 284 -13.99 -0.37 2.96
C THR A 284 -14.07 0.93 2.18
N VAL A 285 -13.86 2.08 2.85
CA VAL A 285 -14.07 3.41 2.26
C VAL A 285 -13.06 3.69 1.15
N SER A 286 -11.76 3.58 1.43
CA SER A 286 -10.70 3.85 0.44
C SER A 286 -10.80 2.93 -0.77
N LEU A 287 -11.15 1.66 -0.56
CA LEU A 287 -11.31 0.69 -1.65
C LEU A 287 -12.53 1.03 -2.53
N CYS A 288 -13.62 1.48 -1.92
CA CYS A 288 -14.79 1.93 -2.66
C CYS A 288 -14.45 3.13 -3.55
N VAL A 289 -13.69 4.09 -3.04
CA VAL A 289 -13.21 5.26 -3.81
C VAL A 289 -12.28 4.83 -4.95
N ILE A 290 -11.30 3.96 -4.69
CA ILE A 290 -10.38 3.46 -5.72
C ILE A 290 -11.15 2.75 -6.85
N LEU A 291 -12.09 1.86 -6.51
CA LEU A 291 -12.88 1.15 -7.52
C LEU A 291 -13.86 2.08 -8.26
N LEU A 292 -14.36 3.12 -7.61
CA LEU A 292 -15.14 4.18 -8.27
C LEU A 292 -14.30 4.95 -9.28
N GLU A 293 -13.08 5.36 -8.91
CA GLU A 293 -12.17 6.06 -9.82
C GLU A 293 -11.81 5.19 -11.02
N LEU A 294 -11.55 3.89 -10.80
CA LEU A 294 -11.26 2.93 -11.89
C LEU A 294 -12.45 2.70 -12.83
N THR A 295 -13.69 2.77 -12.31
CA THR A 295 -14.90 2.53 -13.12
C THR A 295 -15.51 3.80 -13.70
N ASN A 296 -15.12 4.97 -13.17
CA ASN A 296 -15.67 6.28 -13.50
C ASN A 296 -17.22 6.31 -13.53
N ASN A 297 -17.86 5.60 -12.60
CA ASN A 297 -19.32 5.51 -12.53
C ASN A 297 -19.83 5.59 -11.08
N LEU A 298 -20.25 6.80 -10.70
CA LEU A 298 -20.77 7.11 -9.37
C LEU A 298 -22.00 6.26 -8.99
N LEU A 299 -22.82 5.85 -9.96
CA LEU A 299 -24.03 5.06 -9.72
C LEU A 299 -23.73 3.64 -9.22
N LEU A 300 -22.51 3.14 -9.43
CA LEU A 300 -22.08 1.81 -8.98
C LEU A 300 -21.67 1.80 -7.49
N LEU A 301 -21.43 2.97 -6.88
CA LEU A 301 -20.91 3.10 -5.52
C LEU A 301 -21.79 2.42 -4.45
N PRO A 302 -23.13 2.63 -4.40
CA PRO A 302 -23.96 2.03 -3.35
C PRO A 302 -23.93 0.50 -3.42
N LEU A 303 -23.93 -0.06 -4.62
CA LEU A 303 -23.86 -1.50 -4.84
C LEU A 303 -22.51 -2.07 -4.37
N MET A 304 -21.40 -1.41 -4.75
CA MET A 304 -20.06 -1.79 -4.31
C MET A 304 -19.91 -1.73 -2.79
N MET A 305 -20.45 -0.69 -2.17
CA MET A 305 -20.39 -0.52 -0.71
C MET A 305 -21.14 -1.65 0.01
N VAL A 306 -22.32 -2.04 -0.47
CA VAL A 306 -23.07 -3.17 0.11
C VAL A 306 -22.28 -4.47 -0.03
N VAL A 307 -21.73 -4.76 -1.22
CA VAL A 307 -20.91 -5.96 -1.42
C VAL A 307 -19.68 -5.97 -0.52
N LEU A 308 -19.00 -4.82 -0.38
CA LEU A 308 -17.82 -4.67 0.48
C LEU A 308 -18.15 -4.91 1.96
N LEU A 309 -19.25 -4.34 2.45
CA LEU A 309 -19.69 -4.50 3.83
C LEU A 309 -20.06 -5.95 4.14
N ILE A 310 -20.79 -6.63 3.25
CA ILE A 310 -21.14 -8.04 3.43
C ILE A 310 -19.89 -8.92 3.40
N SER A 311 -18.98 -8.70 2.44
CA SER A 311 -17.74 -9.47 2.37
C SER A 311 -16.86 -9.28 3.61
N LYS A 312 -16.75 -8.03 4.08
CA LYS A 312 -16.00 -7.70 5.30
C LYS A 312 -16.62 -8.39 6.53
N THR A 313 -17.93 -8.31 6.73
CA THR A 313 -18.58 -8.89 7.92
C THR A 313 -18.45 -10.41 7.95
N VAL A 314 -18.56 -11.07 6.80
CA VAL A 314 -18.31 -12.51 6.67
C VAL A 314 -16.83 -12.81 6.98
N ALA A 315 -15.88 -12.06 6.40
CA ALA A 315 -14.46 -12.29 6.64
C ALA A 315 -14.03 -12.05 8.10
N ASP A 316 -14.61 -11.05 8.77
CA ASP A 316 -14.36 -10.73 10.19
C ASP A 316 -14.87 -11.85 11.13
N ALA A 317 -15.81 -12.69 10.69
CA ALA A 317 -16.27 -13.85 11.46
C ALA A 317 -15.26 -15.01 11.44
N PHE A 318 -14.40 -15.10 10.42
CA PHE A 318 -13.45 -16.20 10.26
C PHE A 318 -12.01 -15.82 10.67
N ASN A 319 -11.48 -14.70 10.16
CA ASN A 319 -10.07 -14.34 10.31
C ASN A 319 -9.88 -12.83 10.54
N GLY A 320 -8.62 -12.39 10.73
CA GLY A 320 -8.21 -10.97 10.70
C GLY A 320 -7.64 -10.52 9.35
N ASN A 321 -7.36 -9.22 9.19
CA ASN A 321 -6.78 -8.61 7.97
C ASN A 321 -5.51 -9.33 7.54
N ILE A 322 -5.32 -9.56 6.24
CA ILE A 322 -4.10 -10.17 5.71
C ILE A 322 -2.85 -9.40 6.13
N TYR A 323 -2.91 -8.06 6.13
CA TYR A 323 -1.78 -7.23 6.55
C TYR A 323 -1.47 -7.39 8.04
N ASP A 324 -2.51 -7.45 8.89
CA ASP A 324 -2.32 -7.63 10.33
C ASP A 324 -1.72 -9.02 10.64
N LEU A 325 -2.15 -10.04 9.89
CA LEU A 325 -1.62 -11.40 10.00
C LEU A 325 -0.14 -11.46 9.60
N ILE A 326 0.23 -10.85 8.47
CA ILE A 326 1.64 -10.79 8.01
C ILE A 326 2.49 -10.01 9.02
N MET A 327 1.97 -8.90 9.54
CA MET A 327 2.64 -8.08 10.54
C MET A 327 2.89 -8.83 11.85
N LYS A 328 1.88 -9.56 12.35
CA LYS A 328 2.02 -10.42 13.54
C LYS A 328 3.00 -11.57 13.30
N ALA A 329 2.96 -12.20 12.12
CA ALA A 329 3.91 -13.23 11.75
C ALA A 329 5.36 -12.72 11.67
N LYS A 330 5.55 -11.44 11.33
CA LYS A 330 6.86 -10.76 11.37
C LYS A 330 7.28 -10.32 12.79
N GLY A 331 6.42 -10.46 13.79
CA GLY A 331 6.74 -10.06 15.17
C GLY A 331 6.80 -8.54 15.38
N PHE A 332 6.20 -7.74 14.50
CA PHE A 332 6.22 -6.28 14.68
C PHE A 332 5.26 -5.86 15.81
N PRO A 333 5.73 -5.08 16.81
CA PRO A 333 4.89 -4.62 17.91
C PRO A 333 3.97 -3.49 17.41
N TYR A 334 2.80 -3.86 16.92
CA TYR A 334 1.77 -2.93 16.48
C TYR A 334 0.68 -2.78 17.54
N LEU A 335 0.42 -1.54 17.94
CA LEU A 335 -0.72 -1.22 18.79
C LEU A 335 -1.97 -1.19 17.92
N GLU A 336 -3.09 -1.70 18.41
CA GLU A 336 -4.39 -1.60 17.75
C GLU A 336 -5.08 -0.27 18.11
N THR A 337 -6.01 0.20 17.27
CA THR A 337 -6.75 1.45 17.54
C THR A 337 -7.70 1.31 18.73
N HIS A 338 -8.20 0.10 18.96
CA HIS A 338 -9.15 -0.17 20.02
C HIS A 338 -8.48 -0.90 21.18
N ALA A 339 -8.72 -0.41 22.40
CA ALA A 339 -8.31 -1.13 23.60
C ALA A 339 -9.14 -2.40 23.77
N GLU A 340 -8.48 -3.52 24.09
CA GLU A 340 -9.18 -4.77 24.35
C GLU A 340 -10.04 -4.65 25.63
N PRO A 341 -11.20 -5.33 25.72
CA PRO A 341 -12.13 -5.14 26.83
C PRO A 341 -11.54 -5.38 28.22
N TYR A 342 -10.57 -6.29 28.36
CA TYR A 342 -9.93 -6.56 29.65
C TYR A 342 -9.02 -5.42 30.12
N MET A 343 -8.47 -4.60 29.20
CA MET A 343 -7.64 -3.44 29.55
C MET A 343 -8.43 -2.37 30.31
N ARG A 344 -9.78 -2.40 30.25
CA ARG A 344 -10.63 -1.52 31.04
C ARG A 344 -10.65 -1.87 32.52
N GLN A 345 -10.36 -3.12 32.86
CA GLN A 345 -10.36 -3.63 34.24
C GLN A 345 -8.99 -3.53 34.91
N LEU A 346 -7.94 -3.33 34.12
CA LEU A 346 -6.57 -3.16 34.60
C LEU A 346 -6.24 -1.68 34.81
N THR A 347 -5.47 -1.40 35.86
CA THR A 347 -4.86 -0.10 36.08
C THR A 347 -3.46 -0.06 35.47
N VAL A 348 -2.93 1.14 35.27
CA VAL A 348 -1.56 1.34 34.80
C VAL A 348 -0.55 0.72 35.77
N GLY A 349 -0.77 0.88 37.09
CA GLY A 349 0.10 0.32 38.12
C GLY A 349 0.22 -1.21 38.07
N ASP A 350 -0.77 -1.92 37.54
CA ASP A 350 -0.73 -3.39 37.40
C ASP A 350 0.23 -3.87 36.30
N VAL A 351 0.57 -3.00 35.34
CA VAL A 351 1.36 -3.34 34.13
C VAL A 351 2.77 -2.74 34.15
N VAL A 352 2.97 -1.66 34.90
CA VAL A 352 4.29 -1.03 35.05
C VAL A 352 5.32 -2.05 35.50
N SER A 353 6.42 -2.13 34.75
CA SER A 353 7.43 -3.19 34.90
C SER A 353 8.77 -2.64 35.42
N GLY A 354 9.39 -3.41 36.32
CA GLY A 354 10.81 -3.33 36.68
C GLY A 354 11.26 -2.14 37.54
N PRO A 355 12.51 -2.16 38.04
CA PRO A 355 13.12 -1.03 38.71
C PRO A 355 13.36 0.10 37.70
N LEU A 356 12.89 1.30 38.01
CA LEU A 356 13.05 2.47 37.18
C LEU A 356 14.49 3.01 37.28
N GLN A 357 15.17 3.11 36.14
CA GLN A 357 16.42 3.85 36.06
C GLN A 357 16.13 5.34 35.85
N LEU A 358 16.62 6.16 36.78
CA LEU A 358 16.43 7.61 36.84
C LEU A 358 17.79 8.32 36.88
N PHE A 359 17.78 9.58 36.51
CA PHE A 359 18.93 10.48 36.65
C PHE A 359 18.54 11.69 37.48
N HIS A 360 19.50 12.25 38.20
CA HIS A 360 19.38 13.54 38.85
C HIS A 360 19.59 14.67 37.85
N GLY A 361 19.07 15.87 38.13
CA GLY A 361 19.31 17.05 37.29
C GLY A 361 20.79 17.35 37.05
N ILE A 362 21.63 17.12 38.07
CA ILE A 362 23.09 17.12 37.97
C ILE A 362 23.60 15.72 38.30
N GLU A 363 24.16 15.03 37.32
CA GLU A 363 24.56 13.63 37.44
C GLU A 363 26.05 13.45 37.15
N LYS A 364 26.71 12.49 37.83
CA LYS A 364 28.10 12.14 37.52
C LYS A 364 28.21 11.49 36.15
N VAL A 365 29.21 11.89 35.36
CA VAL A 365 29.46 11.32 34.02
C VAL A 365 29.69 9.81 34.11
N ALA A 366 30.44 9.33 35.10
CA ALA A 366 30.63 7.90 35.36
C ALA A 366 29.31 7.12 35.48
N ASN A 367 28.33 7.66 36.21
CA ASN A 367 27.03 7.00 36.40
C ASN A 367 26.22 6.98 35.10
N VAL A 368 26.18 8.10 34.38
CA VAL A 368 25.51 8.17 33.07
C VAL A 368 26.12 7.16 32.11
N VAL A 369 27.45 7.11 31.98
CA VAL A 369 28.15 6.15 31.11
C VAL A 369 27.89 4.72 31.55
N HIS A 370 27.91 4.44 32.86
CA HIS A 370 27.60 3.12 33.40
C HIS A 370 26.19 2.67 33.02
N VAL A 371 25.17 3.50 33.27
CA VAL A 371 23.78 3.21 32.92
C VAL A 371 23.61 3.01 31.42
N LEU A 372 24.26 3.84 30.61
CA LEU A 372 24.20 3.77 29.16
C LEU A 372 24.88 2.50 28.60
N ARG A 373 25.92 1.98 29.26
CA ARG A 373 26.58 0.71 28.90
C ARG A 373 25.79 -0.51 29.38
N THR A 374 25.23 -0.46 30.58
CA THR A 374 24.51 -1.58 31.21
C THR A 374 23.09 -1.75 30.63
N THR A 375 22.42 -0.65 30.27
CA THR A 375 21.02 -0.67 29.82
C THR A 375 20.86 -0.32 28.35
N ARG A 376 19.80 -0.86 27.72
CA ARG A 376 19.39 -0.54 26.34
C ARG A 376 18.20 0.44 26.27
N HIS A 377 17.86 1.09 27.39
CA HIS A 377 16.75 2.04 27.45
C HIS A 377 17.07 3.32 26.68
N ASN A 378 16.03 3.90 26.04
CA ASN A 378 16.18 5.07 25.17
C ASN A 378 15.65 6.37 25.79
N GLY A 379 15.02 6.30 26.96
CA GLY A 379 14.47 7.45 27.68
C GLY A 379 14.60 7.23 29.18
N PHE A 380 14.96 8.29 29.89
CA PHE A 380 15.22 8.30 31.32
C PHE A 380 14.52 9.52 31.94
N PRO A 381 13.77 9.36 33.04
CA PRO A 381 13.21 10.47 33.75
C PRO A 381 14.32 11.17 34.55
N VAL A 382 14.25 12.50 34.60
CA VAL A 382 15.14 13.35 35.37
C VAL A 382 14.38 13.88 36.56
N ILE A 383 14.92 13.67 37.75
CA ILE A 383 14.34 14.10 39.02
C ILE A 383 15.30 15.02 39.76
N ASP A 384 14.74 15.97 40.50
CA ASP A 384 15.52 16.85 41.36
C ASP A 384 15.18 16.56 42.81
N GLU A 385 16.20 16.20 43.59
CA GLU A 385 16.10 15.89 45.02
C GLU A 385 16.80 16.97 45.87
N PRO A 386 16.47 17.08 47.17
CA PRO A 386 17.16 17.99 48.09
C PRO A 386 18.68 17.71 48.09
N PRO A 387 19.56 18.74 47.99
CA PRO A 387 19.35 20.14 48.40
C PRO A 387 18.90 21.12 47.31
N HIS A 388 18.71 20.69 46.06
CA HIS A 388 18.33 21.58 44.95
C HIS A 388 16.82 21.88 44.89
N SER A 389 16.02 21.04 45.54
CA SER A 389 14.57 21.15 45.64
C SER A 389 14.12 20.88 47.08
N GLU A 390 12.99 21.47 47.50
CA GLU A 390 12.42 21.22 48.84
C GLU A 390 11.86 19.78 48.98
N SER A 391 11.49 19.16 47.84
CA SER A 391 10.94 17.81 47.78
C SER A 391 11.28 17.18 46.42
N PRO A 392 11.41 15.84 46.34
CA PRO A 392 11.73 15.17 45.10
C PRO A 392 10.64 15.42 44.05
N PHE A 393 10.98 16.09 42.95
CA PHE A 393 10.05 16.39 41.88
C PHE A 393 10.57 15.90 40.52
N LEU A 394 9.63 15.58 39.62
CA LEU A 394 9.94 15.21 38.25
C LEU A 394 10.26 16.48 37.45
N TYR A 395 11.51 16.65 37.05
CA TYR A 395 11.92 17.75 36.17
C TYR A 395 11.51 17.48 34.73
N GLY A 396 11.76 16.27 34.22
CA GLY A 396 11.48 15.97 32.83
C GLY A 396 11.87 14.58 32.34
N LEU A 397 11.93 14.42 31.03
CA LEU A 397 12.42 13.20 30.36
C LEU A 397 13.59 13.55 29.43
N ILE A 398 14.72 12.87 29.60
CA ILE A 398 15.84 12.94 28.67
C ILE A 398 15.97 11.65 27.87
N LEU A 399 16.39 11.77 26.62
CA LEU A 399 16.62 10.61 25.78
C LEU A 399 18.08 10.16 25.89
N ARG A 400 18.32 8.85 25.77
CA ARG A 400 19.67 8.29 25.52
C ARG A 400 20.38 9.06 24.41
N ALA A 401 19.57 9.49 23.45
CA ALA A 401 20.01 10.22 22.30
C ALA A 401 20.77 11.52 22.63
N HIS A 402 20.22 12.29 23.55
CA HIS A 402 20.77 13.58 23.96
C HIS A 402 21.98 13.35 24.85
N LEU A 403 21.91 12.39 25.77
CA LEU A 403 23.03 12.03 26.66
C LEU A 403 24.29 11.64 25.87
N THR A 404 24.17 10.79 24.84
CA THR A 404 25.33 10.41 24.02
C THR A 404 25.96 11.61 23.32
N GLU A 405 25.16 12.55 22.83
CA GLU A 405 25.67 13.75 22.16
C GLU A 405 26.34 14.71 23.15
N LEU A 406 25.77 14.87 24.35
CA LEU A 406 26.35 15.68 25.43
C LEU A 406 27.73 15.15 25.86
N ILE A 407 27.85 13.83 26.01
CA ILE A 407 29.12 13.18 26.36
C ILE A 407 30.14 13.36 25.23
N LYS A 408 29.72 13.19 23.97
CA LYS A 408 30.60 13.37 22.79
C LYS A 408 31.15 14.79 22.69
N LYS A 409 30.34 15.78 23.05
CA LYS A 409 30.74 17.18 23.08
C LYS A 409 31.51 17.58 24.34
N LYS A 410 31.69 16.66 25.29
CA LYS A 410 32.38 16.89 26.58
C LYS A 410 31.85 18.10 27.33
N ALA A 411 30.52 18.24 27.37
CA ALA A 411 29.83 19.32 28.06
C ALA A 411 29.80 19.09 29.58
N PHE A 412 30.98 18.92 30.17
CA PHE A 412 31.16 18.54 31.56
C PHE A 412 31.36 19.76 32.46
N LEU A 413 30.94 19.62 33.71
CA LEU A 413 31.08 20.60 34.78
C LEU A 413 32.00 20.03 35.86
N THR A 414 32.94 20.84 36.34
CA THR A 414 33.86 20.44 37.41
C THR A 414 33.16 20.40 38.77
N ASP A 415 32.23 21.32 38.99
CA ASP A 415 31.48 21.45 40.24
C ASP A 415 29.99 21.09 40.04
N PRO A 416 29.32 20.52 41.06
CA PRO A 416 27.91 20.13 40.99
C PRO A 416 27.00 21.35 41.21
N VAL A 417 27.16 22.39 40.38
CA VAL A 417 26.38 23.62 40.43
C VAL A 417 25.67 23.79 39.08
N PRO A 418 24.39 24.21 39.06
CA PRO A 418 23.68 24.49 37.82
C PRO A 418 24.48 25.48 36.98
N ALA A 419 24.73 25.14 35.72
CA ALA A 419 25.55 25.98 34.87
C ALA A 419 24.76 27.21 34.39
N ASP A 420 25.42 28.35 34.30
CA ASP A 420 24.83 29.57 33.73
C ASP A 420 24.47 29.34 32.25
N ILE A 421 23.38 29.95 31.79
CA ILE A 421 22.78 29.72 30.45
C ILE A 421 23.81 29.95 29.33
N ASP A 422 24.82 30.78 29.59
CA ASP A 422 25.91 31.09 28.67
C ASP A 422 26.90 29.94 28.41
N ALA A 423 27.05 28.98 29.34
CA ALA A 423 27.92 27.81 29.15
C ALA A 423 27.45 26.88 28.02
N PHE A 424 26.15 26.90 27.71
CA PHE A 424 25.51 26.01 26.74
C PHE A 424 25.28 26.63 25.36
N LYS A 425 25.74 27.86 25.11
CA LYS A 425 25.73 28.48 23.77
C LYS A 425 26.52 27.68 22.71
N GLN A 426 27.39 26.77 23.14
CA GLN A 426 28.18 25.90 22.25
C GLN A 426 27.41 24.67 21.73
N ILE A 427 26.26 24.34 22.32
CA ILE A 427 25.44 23.21 21.89
C ILE A 427 24.20 23.74 21.16
N SER A 428 24.19 23.59 19.85
CA SER A 428 23.07 24.00 19.01
C SER A 428 22.03 22.88 18.89
N ALA A 429 20.77 23.25 18.64
CA ALA A 429 19.72 22.28 18.32
C ALA A 429 20.07 21.39 17.11
N GLU A 430 20.86 21.91 16.16
CA GLU A 430 21.28 21.20 14.95
C GLU A 430 22.15 19.97 15.23
N ASP A 431 22.89 19.99 16.34
CA ASP A 431 23.74 18.87 16.73
C ASP A 431 22.93 17.64 17.12
N PHE A 432 21.75 17.85 17.70
CA PHE A 432 20.82 16.76 18.03
C PHE A 432 20.05 16.24 16.80
N MET A 433 20.00 17.00 15.70
CA MET A 433 19.27 16.62 14.47
C MET A 433 20.04 15.65 13.56
N LYS A 434 21.36 15.50 13.73
CA LYS A 434 22.23 14.68 12.85
C LYS A 434 21.96 13.16 12.88
N ARG A 435 20.96 12.72 13.66
CA ARG A 435 20.60 11.30 13.91
C ARG A 435 19.88 10.59 12.77
N GLY A 436 19.59 11.25 11.65
CA GLY A 436 19.00 10.62 10.45
C GLY A 436 20.00 9.87 9.56
N LEU A 437 21.31 10.01 9.78
CA LEU A 437 22.37 9.59 8.83
C LEU A 437 22.98 8.19 9.08
N GLY A 438 22.31 7.32 9.84
CA GLY A 438 22.65 5.89 9.91
C GLY A 438 23.94 5.52 10.67
N HIS A 439 24.71 6.48 11.18
CA HIS A 439 25.78 6.19 12.14
C HIS A 439 25.20 6.18 13.55
N TYR A 440 24.97 4.97 14.06
CA TYR A 440 24.80 4.77 15.50
C TYR A 440 26.15 5.10 16.14
N ASN A 441 26.32 6.33 16.66
CA ASN A 441 27.47 6.63 17.51
C ASN A 441 27.28 5.78 18.78
N LEU A 442 27.98 4.66 18.87
CA LEU A 442 27.92 3.80 20.04
C LEU A 442 28.68 4.52 21.16
N ILE A 443 28.18 4.41 22.39
CA ILE A 443 28.91 4.90 23.57
C ILE A 443 30.26 4.18 23.72
N GLU A 444 30.40 3.01 23.10
CA GLU A 444 31.64 2.23 23.02
C GLU A 444 32.74 2.95 22.23
N ASP A 445 32.39 3.85 21.30
CA ASP A 445 33.36 4.59 20.48
C ASP A 445 33.92 5.84 21.17
N ILE A 446 33.44 6.15 22.38
CA ILE A 446 33.82 7.37 23.10
C ILE A 446 34.85 7.02 24.17
N GLU A 447 36.09 7.44 23.92
CA GLU A 447 37.18 7.39 24.90
C GLU A 447 37.05 8.58 25.87
N LEU A 448 36.86 8.26 27.16
CA LEU A 448 36.79 9.23 28.26
C LEU A 448 37.95 8.99 29.20
N THR A 449 38.56 10.07 29.70
CA THR A 449 39.61 9.98 30.73
C THR A 449 39.01 9.73 32.11
N GLU A 450 39.81 9.19 33.05
CA GLU A 450 39.38 9.00 34.46
C GLU A 450 38.96 10.35 35.09
N GLU A 451 39.61 11.45 34.72
CA GLU A 451 39.24 12.79 35.17
C GLU A 451 37.86 13.20 34.66
N GLU A 452 37.55 12.95 33.38
CA GLU A 452 36.25 13.24 32.77
C GLU A 452 35.12 12.40 33.36
N MET A 453 35.41 11.18 33.83
CA MET A 453 34.43 10.33 34.50
C MET A 453 33.99 10.87 35.87
N GLU A 454 34.87 11.59 36.58
CA GLU A 454 34.55 12.21 37.87
C GLU A 454 33.87 13.59 37.75
N MET A 455 33.77 14.14 36.54
CA MET A 455 33.03 15.37 36.29
C MET A 455 31.50 15.15 36.33
N PHE A 456 30.76 16.26 36.34
CA PHE A 456 29.30 16.30 36.38
C PHE A 456 28.69 16.74 35.05
N LEU A 457 27.44 16.37 34.83
CA LEU A 457 26.65 16.75 33.67
C LEU A 457 25.34 17.38 34.15
N ASP A 458 25.07 18.61 33.71
CA ASP A 458 23.79 19.28 33.96
C ASP A 458 22.79 18.93 32.85
N LEU A 459 21.72 18.24 33.24
CA LEU A 459 20.68 17.74 32.35
C LEU A 459 19.51 18.70 32.17
N HIS A 460 19.34 19.69 33.06
CA HIS A 460 18.16 20.56 33.07
C HIS A 460 17.88 21.19 31.69
N PRO A 461 18.85 21.81 30.99
CA PRO A 461 18.60 22.49 29.71
C PRO A 461 18.20 21.56 28.55
N PHE A 462 18.50 20.26 28.66
CA PHE A 462 18.38 19.29 27.56
C PHE A 462 17.22 18.30 27.74
N THR A 463 16.52 18.40 28.86
CA THR A 463 15.38 17.56 29.16
C THR A 463 14.09 18.14 28.59
N ASN A 464 13.15 17.27 28.24
CA ASN A 464 11.78 17.70 28.02
C ASN A 464 11.12 17.98 29.38
N ALA A 465 10.92 19.25 29.70
CA ALA A 465 10.31 19.71 30.96
C ALA A 465 8.80 19.42 31.06
N SER A 466 8.14 19.04 29.96
CA SER A 466 6.71 18.72 29.95
C SER A 466 6.43 17.33 29.35
N PRO A 467 6.94 16.25 29.97
CA PRO A 467 6.63 14.90 29.53
C PRO A 467 5.15 14.57 29.81
N TYR A 468 4.54 13.77 28.94
CA TYR A 468 3.20 13.25 29.20
C TYR A 468 3.22 12.26 30.37
N THR A 469 2.33 12.49 31.32
CA THR A 469 2.24 11.73 32.56
C THR A 469 0.84 11.19 32.77
N VAL A 470 0.74 10.03 33.41
CA VAL A 470 -0.52 9.42 33.86
C VAL A 470 -0.38 9.00 35.32
N VAL A 471 -1.50 9.00 36.04
CA VAL A 471 -1.53 8.49 37.42
C VAL A 471 -1.62 6.96 37.39
N GLU A 472 -0.94 6.26 38.29
CA GLU A 472 -0.93 4.79 38.38
C GLU A 472 -2.34 4.15 38.44
N THR A 473 -3.33 4.86 39.01
CA THR A 473 -4.72 4.38 39.11
C THR A 473 -5.55 4.57 37.83
N MET A 474 -4.97 5.17 36.78
CA MET A 474 -5.64 5.32 35.49
C MET A 474 -5.87 3.95 34.86
N SER A 475 -7.00 3.76 34.18
CA SER A 475 -7.25 2.51 33.44
C SER A 475 -6.26 2.37 32.27
N LEU A 476 -5.71 1.16 32.09
CA LEU A 476 -4.79 0.84 31.01
C LEU A 476 -5.37 1.17 29.63
N ALA A 477 -6.68 0.95 29.44
CA ALA A 477 -7.37 1.30 28.19
C ALA A 477 -7.30 2.80 27.87
N LYS A 478 -7.40 3.67 28.87
CA LYS A 478 -7.28 5.13 28.66
C LYS A 478 -5.84 5.53 28.38
N ALA A 479 -4.89 4.92 29.07
CA ALA A 479 -3.46 5.15 28.85
C ALA A 479 -3.04 4.74 27.42
N LEU A 480 -3.56 3.62 26.89
CA LEU A 480 -3.32 3.18 25.51
C LEU A 480 -3.83 4.19 24.49
N ILE A 481 -5.05 4.71 24.67
CA ILE A 481 -5.64 5.71 23.77
C ILE A 481 -4.76 6.97 23.75
N LEU A 482 -4.39 7.49 24.92
CA LEU A 482 -3.50 8.65 25.04
C LEU A 482 -2.14 8.38 24.36
N PHE A 483 -1.53 7.22 24.64
CA PHE A 483 -0.24 6.83 24.08
C PHE A 483 -0.25 6.79 22.56
N ARG A 484 -1.33 6.23 21.97
CA ARG A 484 -1.49 6.11 20.52
C ARG A 484 -1.83 7.44 19.85
N GLU A 485 -2.79 8.18 20.38
CA GLU A 485 -3.30 9.42 19.75
C GLU A 485 -2.24 10.52 19.73
N VAL A 486 -1.45 10.62 20.79
CA VAL A 486 -0.33 11.59 20.87
C VAL A 486 0.93 11.06 20.18
N GLY A 487 1.01 9.75 19.89
CA GLY A 487 2.17 9.14 19.25
C GLY A 487 3.39 9.04 20.16
N LEU A 488 3.19 8.73 21.43
CA LEU A 488 4.24 8.69 22.45
C LEU A 488 5.18 7.49 22.25
N ARG A 489 6.41 7.65 22.77
CA ARG A 489 7.38 6.54 22.91
C ARG A 489 7.55 6.08 24.36
N HIS A 490 7.54 7.04 25.28
CA HIS A 490 7.63 6.84 26.72
C HIS A 490 6.51 7.65 27.37
N LEU A 491 5.73 7.01 28.24
CA LEU A 491 4.67 7.64 29.01
C LEU A 491 4.98 7.45 30.49
N LEU A 492 5.16 8.56 31.22
CA LEU A 492 5.57 8.50 32.62
C LEU A 492 4.38 8.20 33.52
N VAL A 493 4.61 7.39 34.55
CA VAL A 493 3.60 7.02 35.54
C VAL A 493 3.94 7.66 36.88
N ILE A 494 3.02 8.46 37.40
CA ILE A 494 3.15 9.18 38.68
C ILE A 494 2.33 8.44 39.75
N PRO A 495 2.81 8.35 41.00
CA PRO A 495 2.07 7.71 42.06
C PRO A 495 0.83 8.52 42.44
N LYS A 496 -0.21 7.87 42.96
CA LYS A 496 -1.39 8.56 43.49
C LYS A 496 -1.09 9.28 44.80
N ILE A 497 -0.20 8.71 45.61
CA ILE A 497 0.17 9.22 46.93
C ILE A 497 1.66 9.57 46.89
N SER A 498 1.99 10.82 47.17
CA SER A 498 3.37 11.31 47.26
C SER A 498 4.07 10.68 48.47
N GLY A 499 4.79 9.57 48.25
CA GLY A 499 5.42 8.80 49.32
C GLY A 499 6.95 8.80 49.31
N ARG A 500 7.60 8.69 48.13
CA ARG A 500 9.07 8.69 48.00
C ARG A 500 9.56 9.19 46.63
N SER A 501 9.27 8.46 45.55
CA SER A 501 9.70 8.84 44.20
C SER A 501 8.56 9.54 43.44
N PRO A 502 8.82 10.63 42.70
CA PRO A 502 7.82 11.31 41.88
C PRO A 502 7.38 10.47 40.66
N VAL A 503 8.11 9.39 40.33
CA VAL A 503 7.80 8.52 39.19
C VAL A 503 7.81 7.05 39.63
N VAL A 504 6.71 6.36 39.36
CA VAL A 504 6.54 4.92 39.63
C VAL A 504 7.17 4.09 38.52
N GLY A 505 7.04 4.54 37.27
CA GLY A 505 7.62 3.84 36.13
C GLY A 505 7.32 4.50 34.80
N ILE A 506 7.64 3.78 33.73
CA ILE A 506 7.45 4.22 32.34
C ILE A 506 6.69 3.15 31.59
N LEU A 507 5.65 3.57 30.87
CA LEU A 507 4.99 2.75 29.88
C LEU A 507 5.57 3.02 28.50
N THR A 508 5.88 1.94 27.80
CA THR A 508 6.36 1.91 26.42
C THR A 508 5.37 1.14 25.55
N ARG A 509 5.65 1.10 24.24
CA ARG A 509 4.82 0.33 23.31
C ARG A 509 4.68 -1.14 23.70
N HIS A 510 5.76 -1.74 24.21
CA HIS A 510 5.80 -3.15 24.58
C HIS A 510 4.83 -3.47 25.72
N ASP A 511 4.66 -2.55 26.66
CA ASP A 511 3.83 -2.74 27.86
C ASP A 511 2.34 -2.83 27.54
N PHE A 512 1.92 -2.27 26.40
CA PHE A 512 0.55 -2.36 25.90
C PHE A 512 0.29 -3.59 25.02
N MET A 513 1.32 -4.37 24.68
CA MET A 513 1.16 -5.54 23.83
C MET A 513 0.35 -6.62 24.56
N PRO A 514 -0.64 -7.25 23.89
CA PRO A 514 -1.46 -8.29 24.52
C PRO A 514 -0.63 -9.44 25.11
N GLU A 515 0.47 -9.83 24.46
CA GLU A 515 1.36 -10.89 24.93
C GLU A 515 1.98 -10.56 26.29
N HIS A 516 2.44 -9.32 26.48
CA HIS A 516 3.01 -8.84 27.74
C HIS A 516 1.96 -8.76 28.84
N VAL A 517 0.82 -8.13 28.57
CA VAL A 517 -0.26 -7.95 29.56
C VAL A 517 -0.84 -9.29 30.01
N LEU A 518 -1.02 -10.24 29.08
CA LEU A 518 -1.53 -11.57 29.38
C LEU A 518 -0.50 -12.46 30.08
N ALA A 519 0.80 -12.24 29.86
CA ALA A 519 1.86 -12.91 30.60
C ALA A 519 1.87 -12.48 32.08
N LEU A 520 1.64 -11.18 32.35
CA LEU A 520 1.49 -10.66 33.71
C LEU A 520 0.20 -11.11 34.40
N HIS A 521 -0.90 -11.23 33.63
CA HIS A 521 -2.23 -11.60 34.16
C HIS A 521 -2.86 -12.80 33.42
N PRO A 522 -2.37 -14.04 33.68
CA PRO A 522 -2.84 -15.23 32.96
C PRO A 522 -4.32 -15.57 33.21
N THR A 523 -4.91 -15.08 34.30
CA THR A 523 -6.33 -15.29 34.64
C THR A 523 -7.29 -14.66 33.63
N LEU A 524 -6.86 -13.61 32.92
CA LEU A 524 -7.66 -12.90 31.92
C LEU A 524 -7.87 -13.71 30.62
N VAL A 525 -6.91 -14.59 30.28
CA VAL A 525 -6.94 -15.45 29.08
C VAL A 525 -8.18 -16.35 29.06
N ARG A 526 -8.61 -16.84 30.23
CA ARG A 526 -9.73 -17.77 30.38
C ARG A 526 -11.09 -17.14 30.02
N SER A 527 -11.19 -15.81 30.03
CA SER A 527 -12.41 -15.08 29.66
C SER A 527 -12.61 -14.97 28.14
N ARG A 528 -11.53 -14.97 27.35
CA ARG A 528 -11.54 -14.83 25.88
C ARG A 528 -12.20 -16.04 25.21
N TRP A 529 -11.90 -17.24 25.71
CA TRP A 529 -12.45 -18.51 25.21
C TRP A 529 -13.93 -18.74 25.57
N LYS A 530 -14.43 -18.15 26.66
CA LYS A 530 -15.85 -18.25 27.01
C LYS A 530 -16.75 -17.45 26.06
N ARG A 531 -16.22 -16.41 25.40
CA ARG A 531 -17.00 -15.49 24.55
C ARG A 531 -17.01 -15.86 23.06
N LEU A 532 -16.03 -16.65 22.60
CA LEU A 532 -15.99 -17.21 21.24
C LEU A 532 -16.94 -18.41 21.04
N ARG A 533 -17.67 -18.85 22.07
CA ARG A 533 -18.88 -19.66 21.87
C ARG A 533 -19.98 -18.74 21.34
N LEU A 534 -19.92 -18.42 20.06
CA LEU A 534 -21.12 -18.09 19.29
C LEU A 534 -22.14 -19.21 19.53
N GLN A 535 -23.12 -18.95 20.38
CA GLN A 535 -24.35 -19.73 20.37
C GLN A 535 -25.01 -19.49 19.01
N PHE A 536 -24.79 -20.40 18.07
CA PHE A 536 -25.70 -20.53 16.94
C PHE A 536 -27.11 -20.69 17.51
N PRO A 537 -28.08 -19.84 17.15
CA PRO A 537 -29.47 -20.09 17.52
C PRO A 537 -29.85 -21.46 16.95
N ARG A 538 -30.43 -22.32 17.80
CA ARG A 538 -30.96 -23.63 17.42
C ARG A 538 -32.08 -23.44 16.40
N LEU A 539 -31.73 -23.34 15.12
CA LEU A 539 -32.67 -23.23 13.99
C LEU A 539 -32.72 -24.48 13.12
N PHE A 540 -32.20 -25.62 13.62
CA PHE A 540 -32.41 -26.94 13.03
C PHE A 540 -33.32 -27.78 13.93
N LYS A 541 -34.62 -27.47 13.87
CA LYS A 541 -35.71 -28.35 14.32
C LYS A 541 -37.01 -27.95 13.62
N LEU A 542 -37.00 -27.99 12.29
CA LEU A 542 -38.17 -28.00 11.43
C LEU A 542 -37.70 -28.27 10.00
N PHE A 543 -37.40 -29.54 9.72
CA PHE A 543 -37.78 -30.33 8.55
C PHE A 543 -37.29 -31.76 8.75
#